data_AF-H2C6G0-F1
#
_entry.id   AF-H2C6G0-F1
#
_cell.length_a   1.000
_cell.length_b   1.000
_cell.length_c   1.000
_cell.angle_alpha   90.00
_cell.angle_beta   90.00
_cell.angle_gamma   90.00
#
_symmetry.space_group_name_H-M   'P 1'
#
loop_
_entity.id
_entity.type
_entity.pdbx_description
1 polymer ?
#
loop_
_entity_poly.entity_id
_entity_poly.type
_entity_poly.pdbx_seq_one_letter_code
_entity_poly.pdbx_strand_id
1 'polypeptide(L)'
;MPSVVVNLMIIVATIVLALAIFEVYSVYMSSYTLTFLQQENVIGLSKLVGASVSQVSFYGIPPSYNYFNVSYIIWIKSPSPKVTIIPFVISPQLNPFYALPNGNQNAALFYSTTNGYNLVTRFQFNNNVYLPQQGQLLGKVNSYAFNITPDQTYIISAKVKPGQVIIIWILYYFSGKWYRLDYTYLNPTNSGIGVYALSSSGLYDTNSPTLTGFPQPHISISQTGFQVGLWFSPISNATTQSIILNATLGPTGSQGNSQKTFSIVIYQLGYNLYLSIMQGSITTFHTLLYSLNQNTFYFLNFTSGSQANLAGKLNISIYSYSGKILNYTRNPLSLPSEINGYTLNVTFGSPLLTDVITQAFFETLKNGLTSFYNVSSVMLKDGYLYNNTYNYTWIFAHSKSLYAIGYWYFIYQSSNPPSQIYGLLWVRGNTTPYYIPEIGKNTYVIL
;
A
#
# COMPACT_ATOMS: atom_id res chain seq x y z
N MET A 1 -43.35 85.27 -4.74
CA MET A 1 -42.91 84.39 -5.84
C MET A 1 -41.41 84.19 -5.69
N PRO A 2 -40.90 82.96 -5.48
CA PRO A 2 -39.46 82.73 -5.55
C PRO A 2 -38.95 83.22 -6.91
N SER A 3 -37.89 84.02 -6.93
CA SER A 3 -37.38 84.56 -8.19
C SER A 3 -36.92 83.41 -9.08
N VAL A 4 -37.06 83.56 -10.40
CA VAL A 4 -36.60 82.58 -11.41
C VAL A 4 -35.16 82.10 -11.14
N VAL A 5 -34.34 82.98 -10.56
CA VAL A 5 -32.95 82.70 -10.14
C VAL A 5 -32.87 81.67 -9.02
N VAL A 6 -33.76 81.72 -8.02
CA VAL A 6 -33.80 80.74 -6.91
C VAL A 6 -34.17 79.36 -7.44
N ASN A 7 -35.16 79.27 -8.33
CA ASN A 7 -35.55 78.00 -8.95
C ASN A 7 -34.44 77.42 -9.84
N LEU A 8 -33.74 78.28 -10.60
CA LEU A 8 -32.58 77.86 -11.40
C LEU A 8 -31.45 77.31 -10.51
N MET A 9 -31.15 77.98 -9.40
CA MET A 9 -30.13 77.50 -8.44
C MET A 9 -30.51 76.17 -7.81
N ILE A 10 -31.79 75.95 -7.48
CA ILE A 10 -32.27 74.66 -6.95
C ILE A 10 -32.13 73.56 -8.01
N ILE A 11 -32.47 73.82 -9.28
CA ILE A 11 -32.31 72.84 -10.36
C ILE A 11 -30.85 72.48 -10.56
N VAL A 12 -29.95 73.48 -10.63
CA VAL A 12 -28.50 73.26 -10.76
C VAL A 12 -27.96 72.48 -9.57
N ALA A 13 -28.32 72.85 -8.35
CA ALA A 13 -27.90 72.12 -7.15
C ALA A 13 -28.38 70.67 -7.15
N THR A 14 -29.62 70.42 -7.59
CA THR A 14 -30.19 69.07 -7.67
C THR A 14 -29.47 68.22 -8.72
N ILE A 15 -29.14 68.78 -9.89
CA ILE A 15 -28.38 68.08 -10.94
C ILE A 15 -26.98 67.74 -10.45
N VAL A 16 -26.29 68.69 -9.79
CA VAL A 16 -24.93 68.47 -9.25
C VAL A 16 -24.94 67.39 -8.17
N LEU A 17 -25.92 67.42 -7.25
CA LEU A 17 -26.08 66.36 -6.24
C LEU A 17 -26.37 65.00 -6.86
N ALA A 18 -27.24 64.93 -7.87
CA ALA A 18 -27.56 63.68 -8.56
C ALA A 18 -26.33 63.10 -9.29
N LEU A 19 -25.54 63.95 -9.95
CA LEU A 19 -24.31 63.53 -10.63
C LEU A 19 -23.24 63.07 -9.62
N ALA A 20 -23.07 63.76 -8.50
CA ALA A 20 -22.13 63.35 -7.46
C ALA A 20 -22.53 62.01 -6.82
N ILE A 21 -23.82 61.81 -6.54
CA ILE A 21 -24.33 60.52 -6.03
C ILE A 21 -24.13 59.41 -7.06
N PHE A 22 -24.38 59.70 -8.34
CA PHE A 22 -24.16 58.74 -9.43
C PHE A 22 -22.69 58.35 -9.58
N GLU A 23 -21.77 59.32 -9.46
CA GLU A 23 -20.32 59.08 -9.52
C GLU A 23 -19.86 58.19 -8.35
N VAL A 24 -20.27 58.53 -7.12
CA VAL A 24 -19.99 57.72 -5.92
C VAL A 24 -20.55 56.30 -6.08
N TYR A 25 -21.78 56.17 -6.58
CA TYR A 25 -22.40 54.87 -6.84
C TYR A 25 -21.66 54.07 -7.92
N SER A 26 -21.22 54.71 -9.00
CA SER A 26 -20.48 54.07 -10.09
C SER A 26 -19.09 53.58 -9.66
N VAL A 27 -18.35 54.41 -8.90
CA VAL A 27 -17.04 54.05 -8.33
C VAL A 27 -17.19 52.91 -7.31
N TYR A 28 -18.24 52.96 -6.49
CA TYR A 28 -18.55 51.89 -5.55
C TYR A 28 -18.89 50.58 -6.28
N MET A 29 -19.79 50.61 -7.26
CA MET A 29 -20.22 49.41 -8.01
C MET A 29 -19.12 48.81 -8.87
N SER A 30 -18.24 49.61 -9.47
CA SER A 30 -17.09 49.10 -10.25
C SER A 30 -16.13 48.28 -9.40
N SER A 31 -15.85 48.74 -8.18
CA SER A 31 -15.02 48.03 -7.20
C SER A 31 -15.67 46.72 -6.74
N TYR A 32 -16.98 46.76 -6.45
CA TYR A 32 -17.75 45.59 -6.04
C TYR A 32 -17.87 44.54 -7.14
N THR A 33 -18.06 44.96 -8.39
CA THR A 33 -18.17 44.07 -9.56
C THR A 33 -16.88 43.27 -9.79
N LEU A 34 -15.72 43.91 -9.63
CA LEU A 34 -14.41 43.25 -9.72
C LEU A 34 -14.24 42.20 -8.62
N THR A 35 -14.53 42.53 -7.36
CA THR A 35 -14.47 41.55 -6.26
C THR A 35 -15.47 40.42 -6.41
N PHE A 36 -16.68 40.70 -6.92
CA PHE A 36 -17.71 39.69 -7.18
C PHE A 36 -17.28 38.73 -8.28
N LEU A 37 -16.79 39.23 -9.42
CA LEU A 37 -16.27 38.40 -10.51
C LEU A 37 -15.07 37.55 -10.07
N GLN A 38 -14.19 38.10 -9.23
CA GLN A 38 -13.07 37.36 -8.65
C GLN A 38 -13.55 36.22 -7.74
N GLN A 39 -14.56 36.47 -6.90
CA GLN A 39 -15.15 35.44 -6.04
C GLN A 39 -15.87 34.36 -6.85
N GLU A 40 -16.69 34.73 -7.82
CA GLU A 40 -17.38 33.79 -8.72
C GLU A 40 -16.38 32.91 -9.49
N ASN A 41 -15.24 33.45 -9.90
CA ASN A 41 -14.18 32.67 -10.53
C ASN A 41 -13.59 31.62 -9.57
N VAL A 42 -13.19 32.02 -8.35
CA VAL A 42 -12.64 31.09 -7.35
C VAL A 42 -13.67 30.04 -6.92
N ILE A 43 -14.95 30.42 -6.80
CA ILE A 43 -16.06 29.50 -6.56
C ILE A 43 -16.21 28.52 -7.73
N GLY A 44 -16.17 29.01 -8.97
CA GLY A 44 -16.20 28.17 -10.17
C GLY A 44 -15.05 27.16 -10.20
N LEU A 45 -13.83 27.59 -9.92
CA LEU A 45 -12.65 26.72 -9.80
C LEU A 45 -12.84 25.67 -8.70
N SER A 46 -13.36 26.05 -7.53
CA SER A 46 -13.59 25.12 -6.41
C SER A 46 -14.55 23.98 -6.76
N LYS A 47 -15.56 24.24 -7.61
CA LYS A 47 -16.53 23.22 -8.06
C LYS A 47 -15.93 22.23 -9.07
N LEU A 48 -14.82 22.59 -9.71
CA LEU A 48 -14.15 21.80 -10.75
C LEU A 48 -12.93 21.05 -10.23
N VAL A 49 -12.41 21.44 -9.05
CA VAL A 49 -11.35 20.71 -8.36
C VAL A 49 -11.94 19.44 -7.77
N GLY A 50 -11.20 18.35 -7.90
CA GLY A 50 -11.53 17.08 -7.26
C GLY A 50 -10.27 16.34 -6.87
N ALA A 51 -10.32 15.64 -5.74
CA ALA A 51 -9.26 14.75 -5.29
C ALA A 51 -9.77 13.30 -5.32
N SER A 52 -9.07 12.46 -6.08
CA SER A 52 -9.22 11.01 -5.99
C SER A 52 -8.06 10.48 -5.17
N VAL A 53 -8.36 9.64 -4.19
CA VAL A 53 -7.36 9.05 -3.30
C VAL A 53 -7.53 7.55 -3.28
N SER A 54 -6.44 6.82 -3.42
CA SER A 54 -6.44 5.38 -3.29
C SER A 54 -6.76 4.98 -1.86
N GLN A 55 -7.08 3.71 -1.69
CA GLN A 55 -7.04 3.07 -0.38
C GLN A 55 -5.61 3.11 0.18
N VAL A 56 -5.48 2.90 1.49
CA VAL A 56 -4.18 2.86 2.19
C VAL A 56 -3.27 1.85 1.46
N SER A 57 -2.23 2.35 0.78
CA SER A 57 -1.30 1.52 0.02
C SER A 57 -0.37 0.73 0.95
N PHE A 58 -0.12 1.26 2.14
CA PHE A 58 0.79 0.67 3.13
C PHE A 58 0.38 1.03 4.57
N TYR A 59 0.42 0.06 5.48
CA TYR A 59 0.29 0.26 6.92
C TYR A 59 1.54 -0.31 7.61
N GLY A 60 2.52 0.55 7.89
CA GLY A 60 3.74 0.15 8.58
C GLY A 60 3.61 0.37 10.07
N ILE A 61 3.44 -0.70 10.85
CA ILE A 61 3.53 -0.76 12.33
C ILE A 61 5.00 -0.87 12.79
N PRO A 62 5.68 0.20 13.24
CA PRO A 62 6.97 0.14 13.89
C PRO A 62 6.76 -0.16 15.40
N PRO A 63 7.81 -0.42 16.21
CA PRO A 63 7.77 -1.32 17.36
C PRO A 63 6.96 -0.87 18.59
N SER A 64 6.20 0.22 18.50
CA SER A 64 5.21 0.58 19.51
C SER A 64 3.95 1.13 18.82
N TYR A 65 2.78 0.73 19.31
CA TYR A 65 1.46 1.23 18.88
C TYR A 65 1.28 2.76 18.98
N ASN A 66 2.29 3.52 19.37
CA ASN A 66 2.23 4.98 19.46
C ASN A 66 2.20 5.67 18.10
N TYR A 67 2.82 5.12 17.05
CA TYR A 67 2.87 5.73 15.71
C TYR A 67 3.01 4.66 14.61
N PHE A 68 2.49 4.91 13.42
CA PHE A 68 2.66 4.10 12.22
C PHE A 68 2.76 4.96 10.96
N ASN A 69 3.40 4.45 9.91
CA ASN A 69 3.51 5.14 8.61
C ASN A 69 2.43 4.62 7.67
N VAL A 70 1.77 5.54 6.96
CA VAL A 70 0.79 5.22 5.93
C VAL A 70 1.14 5.93 4.63
N SER A 71 0.94 5.24 3.51
CA SER A 71 1.09 5.83 2.18
C SER A 71 -0.21 5.71 1.40
N TYR A 72 -0.53 6.74 0.61
CA TYR A 72 -1.67 6.78 -0.29
C TYR A 72 -1.24 7.33 -1.63
N ILE A 73 -1.88 6.86 -2.70
CA ILE A 73 -1.80 7.46 -4.02
C ILE A 73 -2.88 8.53 -4.12
N ILE A 74 -2.50 9.75 -4.50
CA ILE A 74 -3.41 10.87 -4.70
C ILE A 74 -3.34 11.33 -6.15
N TRP A 75 -4.50 11.64 -6.70
CA TRP A 75 -4.67 12.29 -7.99
C TRP A 75 -5.56 13.51 -7.80
N ILE A 76 -5.06 14.68 -8.22
CA ILE A 76 -5.77 15.95 -8.04
C ILE A 76 -6.09 16.51 -9.41
N LYS A 77 -7.39 16.55 -9.70
CA LYS A 77 -7.94 17.23 -10.87
C LYS A 77 -8.06 18.70 -10.56
N SER A 78 -7.51 19.56 -11.42
CA SER A 78 -7.72 20.99 -11.32
C SER A 78 -7.70 21.65 -12.70
N PRO A 79 -8.60 22.60 -12.98
CA PRO A 79 -8.54 23.42 -14.20
C PRO A 79 -7.36 24.43 -14.19
N SER A 80 -6.70 24.65 -13.04
CA SER A 80 -5.54 25.53 -12.93
C SER A 80 -4.25 24.73 -13.11
N PRO A 81 -3.26 25.20 -13.89
CA PRO A 81 -2.02 24.45 -14.18
C PRO A 81 -1.08 24.30 -12.98
N LYS A 82 -1.30 25.03 -11.88
CA LYS A 82 -0.54 24.91 -10.63
C LYS A 82 -1.47 25.01 -9.44
N VAL A 83 -1.40 23.99 -8.59
CA VAL A 83 -2.06 23.99 -7.28
C VAL A 83 -1.04 23.63 -6.20
N THR A 84 -1.27 24.15 -5.00
CA THR A 84 -0.42 23.89 -3.85
C THR A 84 -1.18 22.99 -2.89
N ILE A 85 -0.54 21.92 -2.42
CA ILE A 85 -1.15 21.06 -1.41
C ILE A 85 -0.48 21.21 -0.05
N ILE A 86 -1.30 21.14 1.00
CA ILE A 86 -0.85 21.08 2.39
C ILE A 86 -1.42 19.81 3.02
N PRO A 87 -0.64 18.72 3.05
CA PRO A 87 -0.98 17.55 3.84
C PRO A 87 -0.59 17.73 5.31
N PHE A 88 -1.47 17.37 6.24
CA PHE A 88 -1.20 17.42 7.67
C PHE A 88 -1.98 16.35 8.44
N VAL A 89 -1.44 15.95 9.59
CA VAL A 89 -2.02 14.90 10.45
C VAL A 89 -2.72 15.55 11.62
N ILE A 90 -3.96 15.14 11.91
CA ILE A 90 -4.75 15.67 13.03
C ILE A 90 -5.53 14.54 13.71
N SER A 91 -5.85 14.71 14.99
CA SER A 91 -6.85 13.86 15.65
C SER A 91 -8.23 14.11 15.05
N PRO A 92 -9.16 13.13 15.02
CA PRO A 92 -10.48 13.29 14.43
C PRO A 92 -11.20 14.44 15.12
N GLN A 93 -11.73 15.35 14.33
CA GLN A 93 -12.60 16.41 14.81
C GLN A 93 -14.00 16.16 14.28
N LEU A 94 -15.02 16.59 15.04
CA LEU A 94 -16.43 16.56 14.62
C LEU A 94 -16.65 17.22 13.26
N ASN A 95 -15.83 18.22 12.92
CA ASN A 95 -15.87 18.87 11.61
C ASN A 95 -14.46 19.09 11.04
N PRO A 96 -13.97 18.22 10.13
CA PRO A 96 -12.65 18.36 9.52
C PRO A 96 -12.55 19.57 8.58
N PHE A 97 -13.68 20.18 8.20
CA PHE A 97 -13.71 21.36 7.34
C PHE A 97 -12.97 22.55 7.94
N TYR A 98 -12.92 22.71 9.27
CA TYR A 98 -12.26 23.85 9.92
C TYR A 98 -10.88 23.49 10.51
N ALA A 99 -10.39 22.28 10.26
CA ALA A 99 -9.12 21.83 10.79
C ALA A 99 -7.95 22.62 10.18
N LEU A 100 -7.16 23.31 11.01
CA LEU A 100 -6.01 24.09 10.58
C LEU A 100 -4.71 23.30 10.72
N PRO A 101 -3.84 23.27 9.69
CA PRO A 101 -2.49 22.74 9.82
C PRO A 101 -1.69 23.55 10.85
N ASN A 102 -1.17 22.88 11.87
CA ASN A 102 -0.37 23.47 12.94
C ASN A 102 0.90 22.64 13.20
N GLY A 103 2.07 23.28 13.13
CA GLY A 103 3.35 22.70 13.54
C GLY A 103 4.11 21.92 12.46
N ASN A 104 5.07 21.10 12.91
CA ASN A 104 5.96 20.34 12.04
C ASN A 104 5.19 19.28 11.23
N GLN A 105 5.32 19.34 9.91
CA GLN A 105 4.63 18.45 8.97
C GLN A 105 5.16 17.01 9.08
N ASN A 106 4.24 16.05 9.19
CA ASN A 106 4.52 14.61 9.28
C ASN A 106 4.30 13.86 7.97
N ALA A 107 4.16 14.57 6.86
CA ALA A 107 3.86 14.02 5.54
C ALA A 107 4.92 14.43 4.50
N ALA A 108 5.27 13.50 3.61
CA ALA A 108 6.12 13.68 2.45
C ALA A 108 5.34 13.35 1.19
N LEU A 109 5.70 13.99 0.08
CA LEU A 109 5.06 13.80 -1.21
C LEU A 109 6.08 13.34 -2.25
N PHE A 110 5.75 12.33 -3.03
CA PHE A 110 6.63 11.76 -4.05
C PHE A 110 5.93 11.74 -5.41
N TYR A 111 6.71 11.85 -6.49
CA TYR A 111 6.24 11.65 -7.85
C TYR A 111 7.05 10.55 -8.54
N SER A 112 6.39 9.85 -9.46
CA SER A 112 7.00 8.73 -10.18
C SER A 112 7.87 9.21 -11.35
N THR A 113 8.99 8.52 -11.57
CA THR A 113 9.87 8.66 -12.74
C THR A 113 10.25 7.27 -13.26
N THR A 114 10.83 7.20 -14.46
CA THR A 114 11.31 5.95 -15.06
C THR A 114 12.34 5.21 -14.21
N ASN A 115 13.04 5.90 -13.32
CA ASN A 115 14.09 5.35 -12.45
C ASN A 115 13.68 5.26 -10.97
N GLY A 116 12.37 5.36 -10.67
CA GLY A 116 11.83 5.29 -9.31
C GLY A 116 11.16 6.58 -8.85
N TYR A 117 11.09 6.80 -7.54
CA TYR A 117 10.38 7.94 -6.95
C TYR A 117 11.32 9.06 -6.56
N ASN A 118 10.90 10.28 -6.88
CA ASN A 118 11.55 11.50 -6.43
C ASN A 118 10.67 12.23 -5.43
N LEU A 119 11.30 12.77 -4.39
CA LEU A 119 10.64 13.61 -3.40
C LEU A 119 10.25 14.95 -4.05
N VAL A 120 8.98 15.35 -3.91
CA VAL A 120 8.53 16.69 -4.27
C VAL A 120 9.13 17.68 -3.29
N THR A 121 9.75 18.74 -3.83
CA THR A 121 10.40 19.76 -3.01
C THR A 121 9.34 20.51 -2.19
N ARG A 122 9.49 20.45 -0.85
CA ARG A 122 8.65 21.20 0.09
C ARG A 122 9.14 22.63 0.26
N PHE A 123 8.22 23.56 0.54
CA PHE A 123 8.54 24.94 0.91
C PHE A 123 7.76 25.36 2.15
N GLN A 124 8.27 26.36 2.89
CA GLN A 124 7.58 26.90 4.06
C GLN A 124 6.42 27.78 3.62
N PHE A 125 5.21 27.45 4.08
CA PHE A 125 4.00 28.22 3.85
C PHE A 125 3.60 28.94 5.14
N ASN A 126 3.58 30.27 5.10
CA ASN A 126 3.18 31.13 6.22
C ASN A 126 2.27 32.25 5.73
N ASN A 127 1.01 31.94 5.46
CA ASN A 127 0.04 32.88 4.89
C ASN A 127 -1.37 32.68 5.47
N ASN A 128 -2.20 33.72 5.30
CA ASN A 128 -3.64 33.65 5.55
C ASN A 128 -4.33 32.90 4.41
N VAL A 129 -5.20 31.95 4.77
CA VAL A 129 -6.00 31.16 3.83
C VAL A 129 -7.47 31.56 3.97
N TYR A 130 -8.14 31.72 2.83
CA TYR A 130 -9.54 32.15 2.73
C TYR A 130 -10.40 31.03 2.11
N LEU A 131 -11.70 31.04 2.41
CA LEU A 131 -12.69 30.21 1.74
C LEU A 131 -13.17 30.88 0.43
N PRO A 132 -13.46 30.09 -0.62
CA PRO A 132 -14.05 30.60 -1.86
C PRO A 132 -15.37 31.33 -1.62
N GLN A 133 -16.22 30.77 -0.76
CA GLN A 133 -17.51 31.35 -0.38
C GLN A 133 -17.27 32.60 0.49
N GLN A 134 -17.76 33.74 0.01
CA GLN A 134 -17.72 35.05 0.70
C GLN A 134 -16.31 35.60 1.00
N GLY A 135 -15.23 34.93 0.57
CA GLY A 135 -13.86 35.34 0.86
C GLY A 135 -13.53 35.36 2.35
N GLN A 136 -14.24 34.56 3.16
CA GLN A 136 -14.07 34.52 4.60
C GLN A 136 -12.67 33.99 4.97
N LEU A 137 -12.02 34.64 5.93
CA LEU A 137 -10.74 34.16 6.47
C LEU A 137 -10.96 32.84 7.20
N LEU A 138 -10.30 31.78 6.73
CA LEU A 138 -10.30 30.46 7.37
C LEU A 138 -9.31 30.42 8.53
N GLY A 139 -8.13 31.04 8.35
CA GLY A 139 -7.12 31.16 9.39
C GLY A 139 -5.72 31.43 8.83
N LYS A 140 -4.78 31.70 9.75
CA LYS A 140 -3.36 31.81 9.44
C LYS A 140 -2.72 30.43 9.54
N VAL A 141 -2.06 30.00 8.47
CA VAL A 141 -1.38 28.70 8.38
C VAL A 141 0.12 28.88 8.47
N ASN A 142 0.76 28.04 9.28
CA ASN A 142 2.22 27.88 9.30
C ASN A 142 2.55 26.38 9.18
N SER A 143 2.88 25.94 7.98
CA SER A 143 3.17 24.53 7.66
C SER A 143 4.07 24.45 6.43
N TYR A 144 4.59 23.27 6.14
CA TYR A 144 5.19 22.98 4.85
C TYR A 144 4.11 22.70 3.80
N ALA A 145 4.37 23.08 2.55
CA ALA A 145 3.49 22.90 1.40
C ALA A 145 4.26 22.37 0.19
N PHE A 146 3.53 21.81 -0.77
CA PHE A 146 4.09 21.23 -1.99
C PHE A 146 3.38 21.82 -3.21
N ASN A 147 4.14 22.26 -4.21
CA ASN A 147 3.56 22.61 -5.50
C ASN A 147 3.44 21.33 -6.33
N ILE A 148 2.26 21.11 -6.89
CA ILE A 148 2.00 19.98 -7.76
C ILE A 148 1.50 20.45 -9.12
N THR A 149 1.83 19.66 -10.13
CA THR A 149 1.17 19.69 -11.43
C THR A 149 -0.13 18.88 -11.31
N PRO A 150 -1.31 19.48 -11.56
CA PRO A 150 -2.57 18.75 -11.57
C PRO A 150 -2.62 17.69 -12.67
N ASP A 151 -3.60 16.80 -12.56
CA ASP A 151 -3.81 15.64 -13.42
C ASP A 151 -2.65 14.62 -13.42
N GLN A 152 -1.72 14.76 -12.47
CA GLN A 152 -0.66 13.79 -12.19
C GLN A 152 -0.90 13.07 -10.87
N THR A 153 -0.31 11.88 -10.78
CA THR A 153 -0.40 11.01 -9.62
C THR A 153 0.80 11.24 -8.70
N TYR A 154 0.52 11.41 -7.40
CA TYR A 154 1.54 11.57 -6.36
C TYR A 154 1.33 10.54 -5.27
N ILE A 155 2.39 10.21 -4.54
CA ILE A 155 2.30 9.41 -3.31
C ILE A 155 2.45 10.34 -2.13
N ILE A 156 1.46 10.34 -1.24
CA ILE A 156 1.55 10.97 0.06
C ILE A 156 1.90 9.91 1.09
N SER A 157 3.02 10.10 1.80
CA SER A 157 3.42 9.24 2.91
C SER A 157 3.41 10.03 4.20
N ALA A 158 2.76 9.55 5.25
CA ALA A 158 2.62 10.26 6.51
C ALA A 158 2.80 9.36 7.74
N LYS A 159 3.39 9.94 8.79
CA LYS A 159 3.48 9.32 10.12
C LYS A 159 2.31 9.74 10.99
N VAL A 160 1.52 8.78 11.46
CA VAL A 160 0.25 9.00 12.18
C VAL A 160 0.20 8.18 13.49
N LYS A 161 -0.65 8.58 14.46
CA LYS A 161 -0.98 7.80 15.66
C LYS A 161 -2.32 7.07 15.50
N PRO A 162 -2.63 6.04 16.32
CA PRO A 162 -3.98 5.46 16.36
C PRO A 162 -5.05 6.53 16.54
N GLY A 163 -6.08 6.44 15.70
CA GLY A 163 -7.18 7.40 15.65
C GLY A 163 -6.89 8.67 14.87
N GLN A 164 -5.65 9.03 14.52
CA GLN A 164 -5.40 10.25 13.73
C GLN A 164 -5.77 10.09 12.26
N VAL A 165 -6.19 11.18 11.62
CA VAL A 165 -6.50 11.28 10.19
C VAL A 165 -5.49 12.20 9.50
N ILE A 166 -5.35 12.05 8.18
CA ILE A 166 -4.56 12.96 7.34
C ILE A 166 -5.55 13.85 6.60
N ILE A 167 -5.33 15.16 6.61
CA ILE A 167 -6.11 16.11 5.82
C ILE A 167 -5.21 16.67 4.73
N ILE A 168 -5.73 16.73 3.51
CA ILE A 168 -5.07 17.34 2.36
C ILE A 168 -5.87 18.57 1.97
N TRP A 169 -5.28 19.75 2.14
CA TRP A 169 -5.82 20.99 1.59
C TRP A 169 -5.31 21.21 0.18
N ILE A 170 -6.19 21.63 -0.72
CA ILE A 170 -5.86 22.06 -2.07
C ILE A 170 -6.01 23.58 -2.13
N LEU A 171 -4.88 24.26 -2.29
CA LEU A 171 -4.77 25.70 -2.29
C LEU A 171 -4.50 26.25 -3.69
N TYR A 172 -5.05 27.43 -3.94
CA TYR A 172 -4.78 28.21 -5.14
C TYR A 172 -4.53 29.66 -4.76
N TYR A 173 -3.49 30.25 -5.34
CA TYR A 173 -3.17 31.66 -5.16
C TYR A 173 -3.81 32.48 -6.27
N PHE A 174 -4.71 33.39 -5.88
CA PHE A 174 -5.43 34.24 -6.82
C PHE A 174 -5.58 35.65 -6.26
N SER A 175 -5.29 36.65 -7.08
CA SER A 175 -5.49 38.08 -6.74
C SER A 175 -4.95 38.49 -5.36
N GLY A 176 -3.75 38.03 -5.01
CA GLY A 176 -3.09 38.39 -3.75
C GLY A 176 -3.48 37.56 -2.52
N LYS A 177 -4.39 36.58 -2.67
CA LYS A 177 -4.90 35.75 -1.56
C LYS A 177 -4.75 34.27 -1.86
N TRP A 178 -4.56 33.49 -0.81
CA TRP A 178 -4.60 32.02 -0.87
C TRP A 178 -6.00 31.54 -0.55
N TYR A 179 -6.60 30.79 -1.48
CA TYR A 179 -7.92 30.19 -1.30
C TYR A 179 -7.79 28.68 -1.13
N ARG A 180 -8.50 28.12 -0.17
CA ARG A 180 -8.69 26.66 -0.09
C ARG A 180 -9.83 26.27 -1.03
N LEU A 181 -9.48 25.77 -2.21
CA LEU A 181 -10.46 25.37 -3.21
C LEU A 181 -11.22 24.12 -2.77
N ASP A 182 -10.51 23.15 -2.20
CA ASP A 182 -11.10 21.90 -1.74
C ASP A 182 -10.26 21.29 -0.62
N TYR A 183 -10.80 20.30 0.07
CA TYR A 183 -10.08 19.46 1.01
C TYR A 183 -10.61 18.04 1.00
N THR A 184 -9.70 17.09 1.19
CA THR A 184 -10.06 15.70 1.44
C THR A 184 -9.39 15.24 2.74
N TYR A 185 -9.94 14.20 3.36
CA TYR A 185 -9.33 13.58 4.51
C TYR A 185 -9.20 12.08 4.30
N LEU A 186 -8.08 11.55 4.75
CA LEU A 186 -7.72 10.15 4.69
C LEU A 186 -7.82 9.65 6.11
N ASN A 187 -8.72 8.70 6.34
CA ASN A 187 -8.86 8.06 7.64
C ASN A 187 -8.10 6.73 7.63
N PRO A 188 -7.00 6.59 8.39
CA PRO A 188 -6.30 5.33 8.57
C PRO A 188 -7.12 4.27 9.33
N THR A 189 -8.21 4.65 10.02
CA THR A 189 -9.01 3.77 10.89
C THR A 189 -10.44 3.49 10.41
N ASN A 190 -11.12 4.42 9.72
CA ASN A 190 -12.44 4.15 9.11
C ASN A 190 -12.25 3.62 7.69
N SER A 191 -12.46 2.31 7.55
CA SER A 191 -13.02 1.62 6.37
C SER A 191 -13.03 2.41 5.05
N GLY A 192 -11.85 2.54 4.45
CA GLY A 192 -11.66 2.51 3.00
C GLY A 192 -10.97 1.20 2.64
N ILE A 193 -11.71 0.10 2.79
CA ILE A 193 -11.45 -1.29 2.36
C ILE A 193 -10.49 -1.31 1.18
N GLY A 194 -9.33 -1.99 1.09
CA GLY A 194 -8.81 -3.04 1.96
C GLY A 194 -7.45 -3.61 1.51
N VAL A 195 -6.69 -4.10 2.49
CA VAL A 195 -5.80 -5.24 2.24
C VAL A 195 -6.75 -6.43 2.16
N TYR A 196 -7.18 -6.74 0.94
CA TYR A 196 -7.95 -7.95 0.72
C TYR A 196 -6.95 -9.06 0.58
N ALA A 197 -6.89 -9.85 1.63
CA ALA A 197 -6.16 -11.07 1.66
C ALA A 197 -6.74 -11.99 0.58
N LEU A 198 -5.86 -12.51 -0.27
CA LEU A 198 -6.25 -13.30 -1.43
C LEU A 198 -6.87 -14.61 -0.95
N SER A 199 -8.04 -14.90 -1.48
CA SER A 199 -8.75 -16.15 -1.31
C SER A 199 -8.62 -17.08 -2.52
N SER A 200 -7.70 -16.84 -3.47
CA SER A 200 -7.37 -17.84 -4.50
C SER A 200 -5.97 -17.73 -5.11
N SER A 201 -5.69 -18.67 -6.02
CA SER A 201 -4.41 -18.98 -6.63
C SER A 201 -3.99 -18.12 -7.81
N GLY A 202 -2.78 -17.56 -7.68
CA GLY A 202 -1.99 -17.04 -8.78
C GLY A 202 -0.95 -18.05 -9.29
N LEU A 203 -0.90 -18.27 -10.61
CA LEU A 203 0.28 -18.68 -11.37
C LEU A 203 1.15 -17.44 -11.62
N TYR A 204 2.43 -17.59 -11.93
CA TYR A 204 3.31 -16.42 -12.06
C TYR A 204 4.13 -16.53 -13.31
N ASP A 205 4.47 -15.38 -13.85
CA ASP A 205 5.17 -15.25 -15.11
C ASP A 205 6.52 -14.56 -14.90
N THR A 206 7.55 -15.02 -15.64
CA THR A 206 8.97 -14.61 -15.69
C THR A 206 9.94 -15.17 -14.63
N ASN A 207 11.22 -15.51 -14.87
CA ASN A 207 11.97 -15.98 -16.04
C ASN A 207 13.27 -16.66 -15.51
N SER A 208 13.54 -17.91 -15.90
CA SER A 208 14.90 -18.48 -15.94
C SER A 208 15.03 -19.19 -17.29
N PRO A 209 15.77 -18.63 -18.27
CA PRO A 209 15.89 -19.21 -19.61
C PRO A 209 16.60 -20.58 -19.63
N THR A 210 17.09 -21.06 -18.48
CA THR A 210 17.90 -22.26 -18.33
C THR A 210 17.15 -23.53 -17.93
N LEU A 211 15.85 -23.46 -17.62
CA LEU A 211 15.07 -24.59 -17.09
C LEU A 211 13.87 -24.93 -18.00
N THR A 212 14.09 -25.84 -18.96
CA THR A 212 13.05 -26.38 -19.84
C THR A 212 12.27 -27.51 -19.13
N GLY A 213 10.93 -27.46 -19.14
CA GLY A 213 10.06 -28.54 -18.64
C GLY A 213 9.35 -28.30 -17.29
N PHE A 214 9.53 -27.15 -16.63
CA PHE A 214 8.82 -26.80 -15.39
C PHE A 214 7.83 -25.65 -15.59
N PRO A 215 6.59 -25.75 -15.06
CA PRO A 215 5.65 -24.62 -15.09
C PRO A 215 6.19 -23.46 -14.25
N GLN A 216 6.03 -22.24 -14.77
CA GLN A 216 6.52 -20.99 -14.19
C GLN A 216 5.64 -20.54 -13.00
N PRO A 217 6.18 -19.75 -12.04
CA PRO A 217 7.57 -19.34 -11.85
C PRO A 217 8.33 -20.43 -11.11
N HIS A 218 9.64 -20.33 -11.10
CA HIS A 218 10.43 -21.20 -10.27
C HIS A 218 11.78 -20.63 -9.89
N ILE A 219 12.32 -21.09 -8.77
CA ILE A 219 13.70 -20.79 -8.36
C ILE A 219 14.50 -22.09 -8.21
N SER A 220 15.73 -22.10 -8.72
CA SER A 220 16.67 -23.18 -8.42
C SER A 220 17.05 -23.09 -6.95
N ILE A 221 16.68 -24.11 -6.20
CA ILE A 221 17.17 -24.34 -4.84
C ILE A 221 18.43 -25.21 -4.94
N SER A 222 19.58 -24.61 -4.63
CA SER A 222 20.78 -25.41 -4.39
C SER A 222 20.57 -26.25 -3.12
N GLN A 223 21.30 -27.36 -2.98
CA GLN A 223 21.15 -28.35 -1.89
C GLN A 223 21.38 -27.79 -0.46
N THR A 224 21.66 -26.50 -0.34
CA THR A 224 22.07 -25.81 0.88
C THR A 224 20.87 -25.55 1.80
N GLY A 225 19.71 -25.15 1.29
CA GLY A 225 18.45 -25.12 2.05
C GLY A 225 17.52 -23.97 1.70
N PHE A 226 16.26 -24.10 2.11
CA PHE A 226 15.20 -23.14 1.83
C PHE A 226 14.18 -23.06 2.97
N GLN A 227 13.51 -21.92 3.04
CA GLN A 227 12.40 -21.66 3.95
C GLN A 227 11.26 -21.02 3.17
N VAL A 228 10.02 -21.37 3.52
CA VAL A 228 8.80 -20.76 3.00
C VAL A 228 7.87 -20.51 4.18
N GLY A 229 7.25 -19.34 4.23
CA GLY A 229 6.22 -19.07 5.22
C GLY A 229 5.19 -18.06 4.74
N LEU A 230 4.05 -18.03 5.43
CA LEU A 230 2.92 -17.19 5.09
C LEU A 230 2.03 -16.88 6.30
N TRP A 231 1.34 -15.75 6.22
CA TRP A 231 0.25 -15.37 7.12
C TRP A 231 -1.09 -15.68 6.49
N PHE A 232 -1.92 -16.48 7.16
CA PHE A 232 -3.28 -16.81 6.70
C PHE A 232 -4.32 -16.76 7.82
N SER A 233 -5.59 -16.68 7.45
CA SER A 233 -6.74 -16.82 8.36
C SER A 233 -7.85 -17.64 7.70
N PRO A 234 -8.46 -18.63 8.37
CA PRO A 234 -9.70 -19.23 7.91
C PRO A 234 -10.84 -18.21 8.00
N ILE A 235 -11.60 -18.02 6.93
CA ILE A 235 -12.77 -17.12 6.90
C ILE A 235 -14.09 -17.89 6.84
N SER A 236 -14.06 -19.15 6.42
CA SER A 236 -15.23 -20.02 6.42
C SER A 236 -14.84 -21.49 6.64
N ASN A 237 -15.84 -22.34 6.88
CA ASN A 237 -15.64 -23.78 7.10
C ASN A 237 -15.48 -24.51 5.76
N ALA A 238 -14.35 -25.19 5.55
CA ALA A 238 -14.06 -25.88 4.30
C ALA A 238 -14.73 -27.27 4.27
N THR A 239 -15.81 -27.44 3.50
CA THR A 239 -16.50 -28.74 3.39
C THR A 239 -15.73 -29.76 2.54
N THR A 240 -14.78 -29.28 1.74
CA THR A 240 -13.83 -30.08 0.95
C THR A 240 -12.42 -29.51 1.12
N GLN A 241 -11.41 -30.22 0.61
CA GLN A 241 -10.01 -29.81 0.72
C GLN A 241 -9.78 -28.45 0.03
N SER A 242 -9.52 -27.42 0.83
CA SER A 242 -9.17 -26.07 0.38
C SER A 242 -7.69 -25.81 0.56
N ILE A 243 -6.94 -25.87 -0.55
CA ILE A 243 -5.49 -25.67 -0.56
C ILE A 243 -5.16 -24.23 -0.16
N ILE A 244 -4.31 -24.07 0.85
CA ILE A 244 -3.77 -22.77 1.26
C ILE A 244 -2.42 -22.54 0.58
N LEU A 245 -1.63 -23.60 0.43
CA LEU A 245 -0.29 -23.55 -0.11
C LEU A 245 0.07 -24.88 -0.76
N ASN A 246 0.66 -24.82 -1.94
CA ASN A 246 1.29 -25.96 -2.58
C ASN A 246 2.69 -25.57 -3.07
N ALA A 247 3.70 -26.09 -2.38
CA ALA A 247 5.10 -25.96 -2.78
C ALA A 247 5.55 -27.23 -3.51
N THR A 248 5.67 -27.11 -4.84
CA THR A 248 6.12 -28.18 -5.72
C THR A 248 7.61 -28.05 -6.00
N LEU A 249 8.33 -29.14 -5.75
CA LEU A 249 9.74 -29.33 -6.01
C LEU A 249 9.87 -30.30 -7.19
N GLY A 250 10.67 -29.96 -8.21
CA GLY A 250 11.17 -30.99 -9.14
C GLY A 250 12.62 -30.81 -9.59
N PRO A 251 13.28 -31.85 -10.12
CA PRO A 251 14.73 -31.88 -10.36
C PRO A 251 15.17 -30.89 -11.46
N THR A 252 16.28 -30.18 -11.23
CA THR A 252 16.94 -29.26 -12.17
C THR A 252 17.83 -30.04 -13.15
N GLY A 253 17.59 -29.89 -14.47
CA GLY A 253 18.61 -30.16 -15.50
C GLY A 253 18.63 -31.54 -16.17
N SER A 254 17.58 -32.35 -16.14
CA SER A 254 17.58 -33.66 -16.81
C SER A 254 16.38 -33.85 -17.75
N GLN A 255 16.67 -33.83 -19.06
CA GLN A 255 15.77 -34.34 -20.09
C GLN A 255 15.65 -35.86 -19.96
N GLY A 256 14.42 -36.36 -19.77
CA GLY A 256 14.14 -37.81 -19.80
C GLY A 256 13.08 -38.26 -18.82
N ASN A 257 11.92 -38.65 -19.37
CA ASN A 257 10.74 -39.43 -18.93
C ASN A 257 10.69 -40.21 -17.59
N SER A 258 11.35 -39.81 -16.52
CA SER A 258 11.09 -40.36 -15.16
C SER A 258 11.23 -39.29 -14.07
N GLN A 259 10.65 -38.11 -14.33
CA GLN A 259 10.64 -37.00 -13.39
C GLN A 259 9.56 -37.20 -12.33
N LYS A 260 9.97 -37.53 -11.10
CA LYS A 260 9.09 -37.51 -9.93
C LYS A 260 9.08 -36.10 -9.35
N THR A 261 8.03 -35.35 -9.64
CA THR A 261 7.73 -34.11 -8.92
C THR A 261 7.19 -34.45 -7.53
N PHE A 262 7.46 -33.55 -6.60
CA PHE A 262 7.10 -33.69 -5.22
C PHE A 262 6.38 -32.42 -4.76
N SER A 263 5.25 -32.54 -4.07
CA SER A 263 4.46 -31.39 -3.63
C SER A 263 4.20 -31.44 -2.12
N ILE A 264 4.49 -30.33 -1.44
CA ILE A 264 4.11 -30.07 -0.06
C ILE A 264 2.81 -29.28 -0.11
N VAL A 265 1.70 -29.94 0.19
CA VAL A 265 0.34 -29.37 0.11
C VAL A 265 -0.18 -29.13 1.51
N ILE A 266 -0.46 -27.87 1.84
CA ILE A 266 -1.06 -27.46 3.10
C ILE A 266 -2.46 -26.93 2.80
N TYR A 267 -3.45 -27.48 3.50
CA TYR A 267 -4.85 -27.23 3.17
C TYR A 267 -5.75 -27.26 4.40
N GLN A 268 -6.88 -26.59 4.29
CA GLN A 268 -7.97 -26.63 5.24
C GLN A 268 -8.99 -27.70 4.85
N LEU A 269 -9.45 -28.48 5.83
CA LEU A 269 -10.65 -29.30 5.74
C LEU A 269 -11.39 -29.19 7.07
N GLY A 270 -12.63 -28.73 7.05
CA GLY A 270 -13.32 -28.28 8.24
C GLY A 270 -12.68 -27.02 8.82
N TYR A 271 -12.51 -27.01 10.14
CA TYR A 271 -11.67 -26.06 10.88
C TYR A 271 -10.30 -26.67 11.23
N ASN A 272 -9.79 -27.58 10.40
CA ASN A 272 -8.52 -28.24 10.66
C ASN A 272 -7.54 -27.97 9.52
N LEU A 273 -6.30 -27.69 9.89
CA LEU A 273 -5.18 -27.53 8.98
C LEU A 273 -4.44 -28.86 8.82
N TYR A 274 -4.29 -29.30 7.60
CA TYR A 274 -3.60 -30.53 7.24
C TYR A 274 -2.37 -30.25 6.38
N LEU A 275 -1.44 -31.20 6.44
CA LEU A 275 -0.34 -31.32 5.52
C LEU A 275 -0.47 -32.65 4.78
N SER A 276 -0.35 -32.59 3.47
CA SER A 276 -0.12 -33.76 2.63
C SER A 276 1.16 -33.59 1.83
N ILE A 277 1.87 -34.68 1.68
CA ILE A 277 3.04 -34.78 0.83
C ILE A 277 2.69 -35.69 -0.34
N MET A 278 2.90 -35.20 -1.56
CA MET A 278 2.55 -35.91 -2.79
C MET A 278 3.80 -36.15 -3.65
N GLN A 279 3.85 -37.32 -4.28
CA GLN A 279 4.82 -37.65 -5.32
C GLN A 279 4.03 -37.94 -6.61
N GLY A 280 4.05 -36.99 -7.55
CA GLY A 280 3.07 -36.96 -8.64
C GLY A 280 1.64 -36.90 -8.10
N SER A 281 0.80 -37.87 -8.48
CA SER A 281 -0.59 -37.98 -8.02
C SER A 281 -0.76 -38.79 -6.72
N ILE A 282 0.31 -39.40 -6.20
CA ILE A 282 0.24 -40.31 -5.05
C ILE A 282 0.52 -39.52 -3.76
N THR A 283 -0.38 -39.58 -2.80
CA THR A 283 -0.15 -39.04 -1.45
C THR A 283 0.71 -40.03 -0.66
N THR A 284 1.91 -39.63 -0.26
CA THR A 284 2.86 -40.48 0.47
C THR A 284 2.85 -40.23 1.97
N PHE A 285 2.40 -39.06 2.40
CA PHE A 285 2.24 -38.72 3.81
C PHE A 285 1.09 -37.74 4.00
N HIS A 286 0.37 -37.87 5.12
CA HIS A 286 -0.74 -37.00 5.49
C HIS A 286 -0.79 -36.85 7.01
N THR A 287 -0.94 -35.63 7.53
CA THR A 287 -1.07 -35.38 8.97
C THR A 287 -1.89 -34.14 9.29
N LEU A 288 -2.57 -34.15 10.43
CA LEU A 288 -3.21 -32.98 11.02
C LEU A 288 -2.14 -32.11 11.67
N LEU A 289 -2.09 -30.84 11.28
CA LEU A 289 -1.18 -29.87 11.87
C LEU A 289 -1.82 -29.12 13.04
N TYR A 290 -3.04 -28.59 12.91
CA TYR A 290 -3.65 -27.78 13.97
C TYR A 290 -5.15 -27.57 13.74
N SER A 291 -5.91 -27.33 14.82
CA SER A 291 -7.31 -26.91 14.73
C SER A 291 -7.41 -25.39 14.76
N LEU A 292 -8.00 -24.82 13.71
CA LEU A 292 -8.08 -23.40 13.43
C LEU A 292 -9.38 -22.80 13.98
N ASN A 293 -9.27 -21.62 14.58
CA ASN A 293 -10.43 -20.75 14.83
C ASN A 293 -10.68 -19.81 13.66
N GLN A 294 -11.96 -19.64 13.28
CA GLN A 294 -12.40 -18.69 12.27
C GLN A 294 -11.93 -17.26 12.59
N ASN A 295 -11.56 -16.49 11.55
CA ASN A 295 -11.11 -15.10 11.62
C ASN A 295 -9.90 -14.84 12.53
N THR A 296 -9.08 -15.88 12.76
CA THR A 296 -7.85 -15.77 13.53
C THR A 296 -6.65 -15.93 12.59
N PHE A 297 -5.67 -15.03 12.70
CA PHE A 297 -4.46 -15.11 11.89
C PHE A 297 -3.43 -16.06 12.49
N TYR A 298 -2.86 -16.89 11.61
CA TYR A 298 -1.81 -17.85 11.89
C TYR A 298 -0.62 -17.60 10.97
N PHE A 299 0.59 -17.76 11.51
CA PHE A 299 1.80 -17.77 10.71
C PHE A 299 2.29 -19.20 10.55
N LEU A 300 2.37 -19.64 9.31
CA LEU A 300 2.87 -20.94 8.93
C LEU A 300 4.29 -20.79 8.40
N ASN A 301 5.21 -21.61 8.86
CA ASN A 301 6.58 -21.61 8.41
C ASN A 301 7.09 -23.04 8.23
N PHE A 302 7.76 -23.34 7.13
CA PHE A 302 8.45 -24.60 6.95
C PHE A 302 9.83 -24.44 6.33
N THR A 303 10.72 -25.36 6.68
CA THR A 303 12.15 -25.29 6.36
C THR A 303 12.68 -26.67 6.01
N SER A 304 13.58 -26.73 5.03
CA SER A 304 14.27 -27.94 4.62
C SER A 304 15.67 -27.62 4.09
N GLY A 305 16.54 -28.63 4.04
CA GLY A 305 17.87 -28.53 3.43
C GLY A 305 19.03 -28.94 4.34
N SER A 306 20.15 -29.28 3.71
CA SER A 306 21.31 -29.85 4.40
C SER A 306 21.99 -28.87 5.37
N GLN A 307 22.13 -27.58 5.01
CA GLN A 307 22.75 -26.58 5.90
C GLN A 307 21.88 -26.27 7.13
N ALA A 308 20.57 -26.51 7.04
CA ALA A 308 19.65 -26.41 8.18
C ALA A 308 19.61 -27.69 9.04
N ASN A 309 20.51 -28.65 8.81
CA ASN A 309 20.49 -30.00 9.41
C ASN A 309 19.18 -30.77 9.13
N LEU A 310 18.53 -30.45 8.01
CA LEU A 310 17.26 -31.02 7.54
C LEU A 310 17.43 -31.69 6.17
N ALA A 311 18.57 -32.35 5.95
CA ALA A 311 18.79 -33.16 4.75
C ALA A 311 17.74 -34.27 4.66
N GLY A 312 16.97 -34.29 3.56
CA GLY A 312 15.86 -35.23 3.37
C GLY A 312 14.76 -35.09 4.43
N LYS A 313 14.62 -33.91 5.04
CA LYS A 313 13.69 -33.65 6.14
C LYS A 313 12.97 -32.32 5.99
N LEU A 314 11.74 -32.24 6.50
CA LEU A 314 10.90 -31.04 6.53
C LEU A 314 10.52 -30.72 7.97
N ASN A 315 10.80 -29.50 8.41
CA ASN A 315 10.30 -29.00 9.68
C ASN A 315 9.19 -27.97 9.41
N ILE A 316 8.07 -28.09 10.11
CA ILE A 316 6.93 -27.17 10.03
C ILE A 316 6.65 -26.60 11.41
N SER A 317 6.31 -25.33 11.47
CA SER A 317 5.89 -24.63 12.68
C SER A 317 4.71 -23.71 12.38
N ILE A 318 3.78 -23.64 13.33
CA ILE A 318 2.61 -22.78 13.30
C ILE A 318 2.67 -21.87 14.51
N TYR A 319 2.50 -20.58 14.28
CA TYR A 319 2.51 -19.56 15.31
C TYR A 319 1.18 -18.82 15.35
N SER A 320 0.82 -18.33 16.54
CA SER A 320 -0.26 -17.36 16.70
C SER A 320 0.14 -16.00 16.15
N TYR A 321 -0.85 -15.10 16.00
CA TYR A 321 -0.62 -13.69 15.69
C TYR A 321 0.37 -12.99 16.65
N SER A 322 0.47 -13.46 17.90
CA SER A 322 1.37 -12.92 18.92
C SER A 322 2.77 -13.57 18.91
N GLY A 323 3.07 -14.45 17.96
CA GLY A 323 4.36 -15.13 17.85
C GLY A 323 4.52 -16.36 18.74
N LYS A 324 3.46 -16.81 19.44
CA LYS A 324 3.50 -18.03 20.25
C LYS A 324 3.44 -19.26 19.35
N ILE A 325 4.35 -20.22 19.53
CA ILE A 325 4.29 -21.52 18.84
C ILE A 325 3.02 -22.25 19.28
N LEU A 326 2.16 -22.56 18.32
CA LEU A 326 0.93 -23.33 18.50
C LEU A 326 1.15 -24.81 18.20
N ASN A 327 1.91 -25.11 17.14
CA ASN A 327 2.37 -26.46 16.86
C ASN A 327 3.71 -26.42 16.13
N TYR A 328 4.49 -27.50 16.26
CA TYR A 328 5.71 -27.73 15.48
C TYR A 328 5.97 -29.23 15.33
N THR A 329 6.56 -29.63 14.21
CA THR A 329 6.94 -31.03 13.98
C THR A 329 8.18 -31.37 14.81
N ARG A 330 7.99 -32.03 15.97
CA ARG A 330 9.09 -32.44 16.87
C ARG A 330 10.13 -33.34 16.18
N ASN A 331 9.65 -34.25 15.33
CA ASN A 331 10.49 -35.05 14.44
C ASN A 331 10.28 -34.51 13.02
N PRO A 332 11.33 -33.98 12.37
CA PRO A 332 11.21 -33.52 11.00
C PRO A 332 10.70 -34.64 10.10
N LEU A 333 9.74 -34.30 9.25
CA LEU A 333 9.08 -35.25 8.37
C LEU A 333 10.07 -35.70 7.30
N SER A 334 10.21 -37.01 7.13
CA SER A 334 11.06 -37.58 6.10
C SER A 334 10.55 -37.17 4.73
N LEU A 335 11.42 -36.53 3.96
CA LEU A 335 11.18 -36.23 2.56
C LEU A 335 11.86 -37.30 1.69
N PRO A 336 11.38 -37.53 0.45
CA PRO A 336 12.06 -38.42 -0.49
C PRO A 336 13.54 -38.05 -0.64
N SER A 337 14.41 -39.05 -0.73
CA SER A 337 15.88 -38.88 -0.81
C SER A 337 16.36 -38.10 -2.04
N GLU A 338 15.46 -37.89 -3.01
CA GLU A 338 15.78 -37.39 -4.33
C GLU A 338 15.92 -35.86 -4.41
N ILE A 339 15.65 -35.05 -3.36
CA ILE A 339 15.54 -33.55 -3.35
C ILE A 339 16.80 -32.75 -3.77
N ASN A 340 17.82 -33.40 -4.29
CA ASN A 340 19.07 -32.76 -4.68
C ASN A 340 18.93 -31.96 -5.99
N GLY A 341 19.03 -30.62 -5.88
CA GLY A 341 19.07 -29.70 -7.03
C GLY A 341 17.70 -29.45 -7.65
N TYR A 342 16.74 -28.92 -6.88
CA TYR A 342 15.35 -28.81 -7.31
C TYR A 342 14.99 -27.38 -7.71
N THR A 343 13.94 -27.29 -8.48
CA THR A 343 13.24 -26.10 -8.92
C THR A 343 11.99 -25.99 -8.04
N LEU A 344 11.86 -24.93 -7.24
CA LEU A 344 10.71 -24.68 -6.36
C LEU A 344 9.68 -23.82 -7.10
N ASN A 345 8.45 -24.32 -7.23
CA ASN A 345 7.26 -23.58 -7.64
C ASN A 345 6.28 -23.54 -6.47
N VAL A 346 5.71 -22.37 -6.15
CA VAL A 346 4.81 -22.18 -5.01
C VAL A 346 3.49 -21.60 -5.49
N THR A 347 2.38 -22.29 -5.28
CA THR A 347 1.04 -21.76 -5.49
C THR A 347 0.33 -21.56 -4.16
N PHE A 348 -0.52 -20.53 -4.09
CA PHE A 348 -1.25 -20.15 -2.87
C PHE A 348 -2.75 -20.25 -3.07
N GLY A 349 -3.53 -20.48 -2.02
CA GLY A 349 -4.98 -20.37 -2.03
C GLY A 349 -5.73 -21.40 -2.90
N SER A 350 -7.06 -21.32 -2.83
CA SER A 350 -8.00 -22.26 -3.45
C SER A 350 -9.25 -21.54 -3.94
N PRO A 351 -9.86 -21.94 -5.08
CA PRO A 351 -11.12 -21.36 -5.55
C PRO A 351 -12.30 -21.45 -4.58
N LEU A 352 -12.19 -22.24 -3.50
CA LEU A 352 -13.25 -22.43 -2.51
C LEU A 352 -13.44 -21.22 -1.57
N LEU A 353 -12.51 -20.25 -1.58
CA LEU A 353 -12.56 -19.02 -0.78
C LEU A 353 -12.79 -19.25 0.72
N THR A 354 -12.11 -20.26 1.31
CA THR A 354 -12.32 -20.63 2.73
C THR A 354 -11.28 -20.06 3.69
N ASP A 355 -10.16 -19.62 3.13
CA ASP A 355 -9.06 -18.97 3.81
C ASP A 355 -8.65 -17.69 3.08
N VAL A 356 -7.87 -16.87 3.77
CA VAL A 356 -7.28 -15.66 3.21
C VAL A 356 -5.80 -15.58 3.56
N ILE A 357 -4.98 -15.17 2.59
CA ILE A 357 -3.52 -15.01 2.75
C ILE A 357 -3.17 -13.53 2.62
N THR A 358 -2.36 -13.02 3.54
CA THR A 358 -1.98 -11.59 3.59
C THR A 358 -0.54 -11.35 3.13
N GLN A 359 0.35 -12.27 3.49
CA GLN A 359 1.78 -12.20 3.24
C GLN A 359 2.34 -13.60 3.03
N ALA A 360 3.35 -13.71 2.17
CA ALA A 360 4.14 -14.92 2.01
C ALA A 360 5.56 -14.59 1.59
N PHE A 361 6.49 -15.49 1.89
CA PHE A 361 7.87 -15.37 1.46
C PHE A 361 8.46 -16.74 1.15
N PHE A 362 9.54 -16.74 0.41
CA PHE A 362 10.54 -17.81 0.46
C PHE A 362 11.93 -17.21 0.59
N GLU A 363 12.87 -18.00 1.06
CA GLU A 363 14.29 -17.68 0.98
C GLU A 363 15.12 -18.94 0.74
N THR A 364 16.29 -18.74 0.15
CA THR A 364 17.21 -19.82 -0.20
C THR A 364 18.61 -19.50 0.28
N LEU A 365 19.34 -20.54 0.70
CA LEU A 365 20.70 -20.40 1.19
C LEU A 365 21.73 -20.40 0.06
N LYS A 366 22.77 -19.60 0.26
CA LYS A 366 24.04 -19.67 -0.47
C LYS A 366 25.06 -20.42 0.36
N ASN A 367 25.43 -19.91 1.54
CA ASN A 367 26.47 -20.47 2.42
C ASN A 367 26.20 -20.15 3.89
N GLY A 368 25.97 -21.16 4.73
CA GLY A 368 25.78 -21.01 6.18
C GLY A 368 24.37 -20.54 6.61
N LEU A 369 24.08 -20.63 7.90
CA LEU A 369 22.76 -20.31 8.49
C LEU A 369 22.63 -18.86 8.98
N THR A 370 23.70 -18.07 8.90
CA THR A 370 23.71 -16.70 9.40
C THR A 370 22.63 -15.88 8.68
N SER A 371 21.70 -15.31 9.45
CA SER A 371 20.57 -14.52 8.92
C SER A 371 19.47 -15.30 8.18
N PHE A 372 19.50 -16.64 8.14
CA PHE A 372 18.45 -17.45 7.50
C PHE A 372 17.10 -17.17 8.17
N TYR A 373 16.99 -17.44 9.48
CA TYR A 373 15.75 -17.18 10.22
C TYR A 373 15.38 -15.69 10.38
N ASN A 374 16.16 -14.74 9.86
CA ASN A 374 15.85 -13.32 10.00
C ASN A 374 14.60 -12.92 9.19
N VAL A 375 14.39 -13.50 8.01
CA VAL A 375 13.21 -13.15 7.18
C VAL A 375 11.93 -13.62 7.86
N SER A 376 11.87 -14.89 8.29
CA SER A 376 10.74 -15.41 9.07
C SER A 376 10.55 -14.68 10.39
N SER A 377 11.63 -14.36 11.11
CA SER A 377 11.54 -13.63 12.39
C SER A 377 11.00 -12.22 12.22
N VAL A 378 11.42 -11.51 11.16
CA VAL A 378 10.90 -10.18 10.82
C VAL A 378 9.43 -10.29 10.44
N MET A 379 9.05 -11.16 9.50
CA MET A 379 7.64 -11.31 9.09
C MET A 379 6.73 -11.72 10.25
N LEU A 380 7.20 -12.60 11.14
CA LEU A 380 6.45 -13.02 12.33
C LEU A 380 6.29 -11.86 13.34
N LYS A 381 7.37 -11.12 13.61
CA LYS A 381 7.38 -9.99 14.55
C LYS A 381 6.52 -8.84 14.04
N ASP A 382 6.59 -8.58 12.75
CA ASP A 382 5.97 -7.44 12.11
C ASP A 382 4.45 -7.67 11.90
N GLY A 383 4.03 -8.93 11.78
CA GLY A 383 2.63 -9.34 11.77
C GLY A 383 1.97 -9.33 10.38
N TYR A 384 0.75 -9.86 10.31
CA TYR A 384 0.08 -10.23 9.06
C TYR A 384 -0.26 -9.06 8.12
N LEU A 385 -0.34 -7.81 8.59
CA LEU A 385 -0.60 -6.64 7.72
C LEU A 385 0.64 -5.77 7.45
N TYR A 386 1.80 -6.12 8.00
CA TYR A 386 2.98 -5.27 7.89
C TYR A 386 3.81 -5.57 6.64
N ASN A 387 3.90 -4.60 5.75
CA ASN A 387 4.62 -4.73 4.47
C ASN A 387 5.84 -3.80 4.33
N ASN A 388 6.86 -3.94 5.17
CA ASN A 388 8.08 -3.12 5.03
C ASN A 388 9.21 -3.89 4.35
N THR A 389 9.34 -3.72 3.05
CA THR A 389 10.38 -4.37 2.27
C THR A 389 11.78 -3.82 2.51
N TYR A 390 11.93 -2.70 3.22
CA TYR A 390 13.23 -2.25 3.70
C TYR A 390 13.90 -3.29 4.60
N ASN A 391 13.15 -3.94 5.50
CA ASN A 391 13.71 -4.93 6.41
C ASN A 391 14.24 -6.15 5.63
N TYR A 392 13.47 -6.66 4.66
CA TYR A 392 13.89 -7.77 3.81
C TYR A 392 15.08 -7.40 2.91
N THR A 393 15.07 -6.19 2.35
CA THR A 393 16.18 -5.66 1.55
C THR A 393 17.45 -5.50 2.41
N TRP A 394 17.32 -4.99 3.63
CA TRP A 394 18.42 -4.82 4.56
C TRP A 394 19.02 -6.17 4.96
N ILE A 395 18.18 -7.16 5.30
CA ILE A 395 18.61 -8.53 5.58
C ILE A 395 19.37 -9.10 4.38
N PHE A 396 18.84 -8.95 3.17
CA PHE A 396 19.47 -9.47 1.96
C PHE A 396 20.82 -8.81 1.67
N ALA A 397 20.88 -7.48 1.74
CA ALA A 397 22.08 -6.70 1.47
C ALA A 397 23.22 -7.06 2.44
N HIS A 398 22.90 -7.24 3.72
CA HIS A 398 23.88 -7.49 4.78
C HIS A 398 24.10 -8.98 5.09
N SER A 399 23.36 -9.92 4.45
CA SER A 399 23.56 -11.36 4.62
C SER A 399 24.36 -11.98 3.49
N LYS A 400 25.60 -12.41 3.76
CA LYS A 400 26.41 -13.18 2.79
C LYS A 400 25.90 -14.62 2.59
N SER A 401 24.97 -15.06 3.43
CA SER A 401 24.50 -16.44 3.51
C SER A 401 23.24 -16.72 2.69
N LEU A 402 22.47 -15.69 2.33
CA LEU A 402 21.27 -15.83 1.50
C LEU A 402 21.62 -15.77 0.01
N TYR A 403 21.01 -16.67 -0.77
CA TYR A 403 21.09 -16.68 -2.23
C TYR A 403 19.95 -15.86 -2.84
N ALA A 404 18.71 -16.08 -2.38
CA ALA A 404 17.55 -15.33 -2.81
C ALA A 404 16.50 -15.17 -1.71
N ILE A 405 15.68 -14.12 -1.83
CA ILE A 405 14.45 -13.92 -1.07
C ILE A 405 13.34 -13.62 -2.07
N GLY A 406 12.24 -14.36 -2.01
CA GLY A 406 10.99 -14.04 -2.66
C GLY A 406 9.98 -13.53 -1.64
N TYR A 407 9.19 -12.51 -2.00
CA TYR A 407 8.20 -11.93 -1.09
C TYR A 407 6.93 -11.53 -1.84
N TRP A 408 5.78 -11.81 -1.23
CA TRP A 408 4.46 -11.47 -1.73
C TRP A 408 3.65 -10.77 -0.66
N TYR A 409 2.97 -9.71 -1.10
CA TYR A 409 1.98 -9.00 -0.31
C TYR A 409 0.65 -9.02 -1.07
N PHE A 410 -0.37 -9.60 -0.47
CA PHE A 410 -1.62 -9.95 -1.14
C PHE A 410 -2.63 -8.83 -0.88
N ILE A 411 -2.89 -7.99 -1.89
CA ILE A 411 -3.93 -6.93 -1.90
C ILE A 411 -4.87 -7.19 -3.08
N TYR A 412 -6.12 -7.65 -2.87
CA TYR A 412 -7.06 -7.78 -4.01
C TYR A 412 -8.58 -7.58 -3.75
N GLN A 413 -9.16 -6.54 -4.35
CA GLN A 413 -10.51 -6.05 -4.10
C GLN A 413 -11.71 -6.80 -4.71
N SER A 414 -11.55 -7.95 -5.36
CA SER A 414 -12.64 -8.54 -6.15
C SER A 414 -13.01 -9.96 -5.74
N SER A 415 -14.30 -10.27 -5.93
CA SER A 415 -14.91 -11.60 -5.76
C SER A 415 -14.31 -12.68 -6.65
N ASN A 416 -13.48 -12.31 -7.64
CA ASN A 416 -12.69 -13.20 -8.48
C ASN A 416 -11.20 -12.84 -8.38
N PRO A 417 -10.47 -13.43 -7.41
CA PRO A 417 -9.02 -13.30 -7.32
C PRO A 417 -8.29 -13.61 -8.65
N PRO A 418 -7.25 -12.84 -9.00
CA PRO A 418 -6.56 -12.99 -10.28
C PRO A 418 -5.81 -14.32 -10.31
N SER A 419 -5.81 -14.97 -11.48
CA SER A 419 -5.04 -16.19 -11.73
C SER A 419 -3.54 -15.97 -11.74
N GLN A 420 -3.06 -14.74 -11.53
CA GLN A 420 -1.66 -14.42 -11.38
C GLN A 420 -1.42 -13.31 -10.36
N ILE A 421 -0.37 -13.45 -9.54
CA ILE A 421 0.01 -12.48 -8.53
C ILE A 421 1.49 -12.13 -8.66
N TYR A 422 1.82 -10.87 -8.51
CA TYR A 422 3.20 -10.42 -8.63
C TYR A 422 3.90 -10.43 -7.27
N GLY A 423 5.18 -10.82 -7.26
CA GLY A 423 6.04 -10.81 -6.09
C GLY A 423 7.35 -10.09 -6.34
N LEU A 424 8.12 -9.91 -5.27
CA LEU A 424 9.48 -9.38 -5.30
C LEU A 424 10.47 -10.51 -5.19
N LEU A 425 11.58 -10.37 -5.90
CA LEU A 425 12.63 -11.36 -5.91
C LEU A 425 13.98 -10.65 -5.82
N TRP A 426 14.69 -10.86 -4.71
CA TRP A 426 16.09 -10.47 -4.54
C TRP A 426 16.97 -11.69 -4.78
N VAL A 427 17.97 -11.60 -5.65
CA VAL A 427 18.88 -12.72 -6.01
C VAL A 427 20.33 -12.25 -6.07
N ARG A 428 21.26 -13.03 -5.52
CA ARG A 428 22.69 -12.69 -5.49
C ARG A 428 23.27 -12.74 -6.91
N GLY A 429 23.93 -11.66 -7.32
CA GLY A 429 24.47 -11.48 -8.69
C GLY A 429 23.80 -10.34 -9.45
N ASN A 430 22.63 -9.88 -8.99
CA ASN A 430 22.00 -8.63 -9.42
C ASN A 430 22.23 -7.60 -8.30
N THR A 431 23.22 -6.71 -8.47
CA THR A 431 23.76 -5.84 -7.40
C THR A 431 23.02 -4.52 -7.21
N THR A 432 22.05 -4.21 -8.05
CA THR A 432 21.20 -3.02 -7.88
C THR A 432 20.17 -3.31 -6.79
N PRO A 433 20.15 -2.58 -5.67
CA PRO A 433 19.10 -2.72 -4.67
C PRO A 433 17.75 -2.37 -5.33
N TYR A 434 16.96 -3.39 -5.63
CA TYR A 434 15.59 -3.23 -6.08
C TYR A 434 14.73 -2.94 -4.84
N TYR A 435 14.35 -1.67 -4.71
CA TYR A 435 13.22 -1.26 -3.88
C TYR A 435 11.93 -1.56 -4.66
N ILE A 436 10.83 -1.82 -3.97
CA ILE A 436 9.50 -1.77 -4.61
C ILE A 436 9.37 -0.40 -5.29
N PRO A 437 9.12 -0.34 -6.61
CA PRO A 437 8.38 0.77 -7.16
C PRO A 437 6.93 0.60 -6.68
N GLU A 438 6.37 1.55 -5.92
CA GLU A 438 4.95 1.56 -5.54
C GLU A 438 3.99 1.59 -6.76
N ILE A 439 4.50 1.61 -8.00
CA ILE A 439 3.80 1.39 -9.28
C ILE A 439 4.69 0.65 -10.31
N GLY A 440 4.16 -0.44 -10.88
CA GLY A 440 4.61 -1.10 -12.13
C GLY A 440 3.43 -1.81 -12.80
N LYS A 441 3.62 -2.72 -13.78
CA LYS A 441 2.54 -3.59 -14.32
C LYS A 441 1.76 -4.39 -13.24
N ASN A 442 2.19 -4.28 -12.00
CA ASN A 442 1.79 -4.99 -10.80
C ASN A 442 1.01 -4.08 -9.82
N THR A 443 0.50 -2.95 -10.30
CA THR A 443 -0.26 -2.00 -9.49
C THR A 443 -1.57 -1.75 -10.21
N TYR A 444 -2.61 -2.45 -9.77
CA TYR A 444 -3.95 -2.26 -10.31
C TYR A 444 -4.48 -0.91 -9.86
N VAL A 445 -4.63 -0.02 -10.83
CA VAL A 445 -5.49 1.15 -10.75
C VAL A 445 -6.94 0.65 -10.74
N ILE A 446 -7.69 0.98 -9.70
CA ILE A 446 -9.15 0.94 -9.79
C ILE A 446 -9.55 2.26 -10.45
N LEU A 447 -10.23 2.15 -11.59
CA LEU A 447 -11.05 3.24 -12.13
C LEU A 447 -12.33 3.39 -11.31
#